data_AF-A0A7R9M8Q4-F1
#
_entry.id   AF-A0A7R9M8Q4-F1
#
_cell.length_a   1.000
_cell.length_b   1.000
_cell.length_c   1.000
_cell.angle_alpha   90.00
_cell.angle_beta   90.00
_cell.angle_gamma   90.00
#
_symmetry.space_group_name_H-M   'P 1'
#
loop_
_entity.id
_entity.type
_entity.pdbx_description
1 polymer ?
#
loop_
_entity_poly.entity_id
_entity_poly.type
_entity_poly.pdbx_seq_one_letter_code
_entity_poly.pdbx_strand_id
1 'polypeptide(L)'
;MSDTTGAQVFAAMRTQLANNLKLLSTQEFIRRRKEDLIINEDTYKKLTPKAFQLITYHLFQTVDPEECRKRFIGCFPVLDRKQEGEFRQITNKWLQEIAAKETSCHFPRVVPIYFQHFTPEVTVCHLYLDFSNYCLRKHIQR
;
A
#
# COMPACT_ATOMS: atom_id res chain seq x y z
N MET A 1 7.87 -32.25 -4.41
CA MET A 1 6.87 -31.90 -3.36
C MET A 1 7.33 -30.65 -2.57
N SER A 2 7.75 -29.58 -3.26
CA SER A 2 8.43 -28.43 -2.64
C SER A 2 7.77 -27.06 -2.87
N ASP A 3 6.65 -26.98 -3.63
CA ASP A 3 6.00 -25.70 -3.96
C ASP A 3 4.83 -25.32 -3.03
N THR A 4 4.34 -26.24 -2.20
CA THR A 4 3.16 -26.01 -1.36
C THR A 4 3.41 -24.96 -0.26
N THR A 5 4.64 -24.91 0.28
CA THR A 5 4.99 -24.01 1.38
C THR A 5 5.02 -22.54 0.95
N GLY A 6 5.56 -22.24 -0.24
CA GLY A 6 5.65 -20.86 -0.75
C GLY A 6 4.27 -20.26 -1.05
N ALA A 7 3.38 -21.04 -1.67
CA ALA A 7 2.02 -20.63 -1.96
C ALA A 7 1.19 -20.36 -0.69
N GLN A 8 1.36 -21.21 0.34
CA GLN A 8 0.71 -21.04 1.64
C GLN A 8 1.19 -19.79 2.38
N VAL A 9 2.51 -19.55 2.41
CA VAL A 9 3.08 -18.34 3.01
C VAL A 9 2.54 -17.10 2.31
N PHE A 10 2.50 -17.10 0.98
CA PHE A 10 2.01 -15.94 0.24
C PHE A 10 0.50 -15.71 0.46
N ALA A 11 -0.30 -16.77 0.58
CA ALA A 11 -1.69 -16.65 0.97
C ALA A 11 -1.86 -16.03 2.35
N ALA A 12 -1.10 -16.49 3.35
CA ALA A 12 -1.12 -15.95 4.71
C ALA A 12 -0.76 -14.45 4.74
N MET A 13 0.23 -14.02 3.94
CA MET A 13 0.60 -12.60 3.82
C MET A 13 -0.56 -11.75 3.31
N ARG A 14 -1.29 -12.22 2.29
CA ARG A 14 -2.46 -11.49 1.76
C ARG A 14 -3.59 -11.42 2.77
N THR A 15 -3.86 -12.52 3.48
CA THR A 15 -4.85 -12.55 4.57
C THR A 15 -4.51 -11.52 5.65
N GLN A 16 -3.25 -11.49 6.10
CA GLN A 16 -2.80 -10.55 7.11
C GLN A 16 -2.90 -9.10 6.62
N LEU A 17 -2.48 -8.83 5.38
CA LEU A 17 -2.59 -7.49 4.79
C LEU A 17 -4.04 -7.03 4.70
N ALA A 18 -4.96 -7.89 4.25
CA ALA A 18 -6.39 -7.57 4.21
C ALA A 18 -6.94 -7.25 5.61
N ASN A 19 -6.52 -7.98 6.64
CA ASN A 19 -6.90 -7.70 8.03
C ASN A 19 -6.34 -6.35 8.52
N ASN A 20 -5.08 -6.04 8.23
CA ASN A 20 -4.50 -4.75 8.58
C ASN A 20 -5.26 -3.58 7.94
N LEU A 21 -5.63 -3.72 6.66
CA LEU A 21 -6.40 -2.70 5.95
C LEU A 21 -7.81 -2.51 6.53
N LYS A 22 -8.46 -3.59 6.99
CA LYS A 22 -9.74 -3.51 7.71
C LYS A 22 -9.59 -2.75 9.02
N LEU A 23 -8.57 -3.07 9.83
CA LEU A 23 -8.29 -2.39 11.09
C LEU A 23 -7.97 -0.90 10.90
N LEU A 24 -7.28 -0.54 9.81
CA LEU A 24 -7.01 0.85 9.43
C LEU A 24 -8.22 1.58 8.82
N SER A 25 -9.42 0.98 8.84
CA SER A 25 -10.64 1.57 8.26
C SER A 25 -10.55 1.87 6.76
N THR A 26 -9.75 1.11 6.01
CA THR A 26 -9.55 1.34 4.56
C THR A 26 -10.84 1.17 3.77
N GLN A 27 -11.69 0.21 4.15
CA GLN A 27 -12.99 0.00 3.48
C GLN A 27 -13.90 1.23 3.65
N GLU A 28 -13.88 1.86 4.82
CA GLU A 28 -14.67 3.05 5.10
C GLU A 28 -14.14 4.27 4.32
N PHE A 29 -12.80 4.39 4.19
CA PHE A 29 -12.18 5.38 3.31
C PHE A 29 -12.64 5.23 1.86
N ILE A 30 -12.60 4.01 1.31
CA ILE A 30 -13.03 3.72 -0.05
C ILE A 30 -14.52 4.04 -0.23
N ARG A 31 -15.36 3.60 0.71
CA ARG A 31 -16.81 3.85 0.70
C ARG A 31 -17.15 5.33 0.69
N ARG A 32 -16.46 6.14 1.51
CA ARG A 32 -16.64 7.61 1.55
C ARG A 32 -16.29 8.29 0.23
N ARG A 33 -15.38 7.70 -0.55
CA ARG A 33 -15.02 8.18 -1.89
C ARG A 33 -15.93 7.65 -3.00
N LYS A 34 -16.95 6.85 -2.65
CA LYS A 34 -17.91 6.24 -3.59
C LYS A 34 -17.23 5.38 -4.66
N GLU A 35 -16.13 4.73 -4.29
CA GLU A 35 -15.37 3.83 -5.16
C GLU A 35 -15.87 2.38 -4.98
N ASP A 36 -16.05 1.66 -6.08
CA ASP A 36 -16.51 0.27 -6.07
C ASP A 36 -15.32 -0.70 -5.89
N LEU A 37 -14.71 -0.65 -4.70
CA LEU A 37 -13.61 -1.54 -4.31
C LEU A 37 -13.91 -2.18 -2.95
N ILE A 38 -13.79 -3.50 -2.90
CA ILE A 38 -13.97 -4.28 -1.67
C ILE A 38 -12.62 -4.84 -1.23
N ILE A 39 -12.19 -4.52 -0.02
CA ILE A 39 -10.95 -5.01 0.58
C ILE A 39 -11.16 -6.43 1.13
N ASN A 40 -10.45 -7.37 0.53
CA ASN A 40 -10.41 -8.77 0.89
C ASN A 40 -9.04 -9.37 0.53
N GLU A 41 -8.87 -10.67 0.78
CA GLU A 41 -7.61 -11.38 0.53
C GLU A 41 -7.26 -11.50 -0.96
N ASP A 42 -8.27 -11.37 -1.83
CA ASP A 42 -8.12 -11.40 -3.29
C ASP A 42 -7.75 -10.04 -3.87
N THR A 43 -7.90 -8.94 -3.11
CA THR A 43 -7.57 -7.58 -3.54
C THR A 43 -6.12 -7.49 -4.03
N TYR A 44 -5.21 -8.22 -3.40
CA TYR A 44 -3.80 -8.26 -3.80
C TYR A 44 -3.44 -9.36 -4.80
N LYS A 45 -4.31 -10.37 -5.01
CA LYS A 45 -4.12 -11.35 -6.10
C LYS A 45 -4.28 -10.70 -7.47
N LYS A 46 -5.13 -9.67 -7.55
CA LYS A 46 -5.38 -8.89 -8.77
C LYS A 46 -5.40 -7.41 -8.43
N LEU A 47 -4.26 -6.91 -7.95
CA LEU A 47 -4.14 -5.51 -7.58
C LEU A 47 -4.29 -4.62 -8.83
N THR A 48 -5.41 -3.92 -8.92
CA THR A 48 -5.64 -2.97 -10.01
C THR A 48 -4.89 -1.65 -9.71
N PRO A 49 -4.54 -0.86 -10.73
CA PRO A 49 -3.93 0.47 -10.51
C PRO A 49 -4.76 1.34 -9.58
N LYS A 50 -6.09 1.30 -9.72
CA LYS A 50 -7.03 2.04 -8.86
C LYS A 50 -6.97 1.56 -7.41
N ALA A 51 -6.97 0.25 -7.19
CA ALA A 51 -6.87 -0.32 -5.85
C ALA A 51 -5.53 0.04 -5.19
N PHE A 52 -4.43 -0.07 -5.94
CA PHE A 52 -3.12 0.39 -5.51
C PHE A 52 -3.15 1.86 -5.07
N GLN A 53 -3.67 2.77 -5.90
CA GLN A 53 -3.69 4.19 -5.59
C GLN A 53 -4.51 4.50 -4.33
N LEU A 54 -5.71 3.92 -4.22
CA LEU A 54 -6.60 4.13 -3.06
C LEU A 54 -5.99 3.62 -1.77
N ILE A 55 -5.47 2.40 -1.77
CA ILE A 55 -4.88 1.78 -0.58
C ILE A 55 -3.61 2.55 -0.17
N THR A 56 -2.74 2.88 -1.13
CA THR A 56 -1.49 3.59 -0.87
C THR A 56 -1.74 4.96 -0.26
N TYR A 57 -2.63 5.75 -0.87
CA TYR A 57 -2.96 7.07 -0.36
C TYR A 57 -3.53 6.98 1.06
N HIS A 58 -4.43 6.03 1.31
CA HIS A 58 -5.02 5.83 2.64
C HIS A 58 -3.96 5.47 3.68
N LEU A 59 -3.05 4.53 3.38
CA LEU A 59 -1.97 4.16 4.29
C LEU A 59 -1.11 5.38 4.65
N PHE A 60 -0.68 6.17 3.66
CA PHE A 60 0.05 7.41 3.95
C PHE A 60 -0.75 8.43 4.74
N GLN A 61 -2.06 8.55 4.47
CA GLN A 61 -2.94 9.41 5.24
C GLN A 61 -3.01 8.97 6.70
N THR A 62 -2.95 7.67 7.00
CA THR A 62 -2.89 7.20 8.40
C THR A 62 -1.61 7.60 9.11
N VAL A 63 -0.48 7.66 8.38
CA VAL A 63 0.81 8.10 8.91
C VAL A 63 0.81 9.59 9.21
N ASP A 64 0.47 10.43 8.23
CA ASP A 64 0.38 11.88 8.38
C ASP A 64 -0.62 12.45 7.36
N PRO A 65 -1.84 12.82 7.81
CA PRO A 65 -2.87 13.33 6.91
C PRO A 65 -2.47 14.63 6.19
N GLU A 66 -1.76 15.53 6.87
CA GLU A 66 -1.40 16.83 6.30
C GLU A 66 -0.30 16.68 5.25
N GLU A 67 0.75 15.94 5.59
CA GLU A 67 1.86 15.68 4.68
C GLU A 67 1.41 14.82 3.49
N CYS A 68 0.51 13.85 3.71
CA CYS A 68 -0.10 13.07 2.64
C CYS A 68 -0.82 13.97 1.64
N ARG A 69 -1.66 14.88 2.13
CA ARG A 69 -2.37 15.84 1.27
C ARG A 69 -1.38 16.72 0.50
N LYS A 70 -0.34 17.26 1.15
CA LYS A 70 0.66 18.13 0.52
C LYS A 70 1.41 17.40 -0.60
N ARG A 71 1.86 16.17 -0.34
CA ARG A 71 2.64 15.38 -1.30
C ARG A 71 1.82 14.97 -2.51
N PHE A 72 0.60 14.50 -2.31
CA PHE A 72 -0.22 13.92 -3.37
C PHE A 72 -1.20 14.91 -4.03
N ILE A 73 -1.19 16.20 -3.67
CA ILE A 73 -2.16 17.21 -4.18
C ILE A 73 -2.22 17.29 -5.71
N GLY A 74 -1.09 17.10 -6.40
CA GLY A 74 -1.00 17.19 -7.86
C GLY A 74 -1.39 15.92 -8.61
N CYS A 75 -1.45 14.78 -7.92
CA CYS A 75 -1.54 13.47 -8.54
C CYS A 75 -2.56 12.52 -7.90
N PHE A 76 -3.32 12.96 -6.89
CA PHE A 76 -4.41 12.17 -6.32
C PHE A 76 -5.71 13.00 -6.17
N PRO A 77 -6.86 12.52 -6.67
CA PRO A 77 -7.06 11.25 -7.37
C PRO A 77 -6.33 11.20 -8.72
N VAL A 78 -5.87 10.02 -9.12
CA VAL A 78 -5.18 9.82 -10.40
C VAL A 78 -6.22 9.78 -11.52
N LEU A 79 -6.13 10.70 -12.47
CA LEU A 79 -7.05 10.86 -13.60
C LEU A 79 -6.38 10.56 -14.95
N ASP A 80 -5.07 10.72 -15.03
CA ASP A 80 -4.30 10.50 -16.26
C ASP A 80 -2.95 9.79 -16.01
N ARG A 81 -2.29 9.39 -17.10
CA ARG A 81 -1.02 8.66 -17.06
C ARG A 81 0.13 9.48 -16.46
N LYS A 82 0.10 10.80 -16.59
CA LYS A 82 1.14 11.69 -16.04
C LYS A 82 1.02 11.69 -14.51
N GLN A 83 -0.17 11.89 -13.98
CA GLN A 83 -0.45 11.78 -12.54
C GLN A 83 -0.13 10.39 -12.01
N GLU A 84 -0.40 9.33 -12.77
CA GLU A 84 -0.06 7.96 -12.37
C GLU A 84 1.46 7.78 -12.18
N GLY A 85 2.26 8.31 -13.09
CA GLY A 85 3.73 8.29 -12.98
C GLY A 85 4.23 9.09 -11.77
N GLU A 86 3.70 10.28 -11.57
CA GLU A 86 4.03 11.14 -10.42
C GLU A 86 3.65 10.49 -9.08
N PHE A 87 2.45 9.89 -9.01
CA PHE A 87 1.99 9.15 -7.84
C PHE A 87 2.97 8.04 -7.46
N ARG A 88 3.39 7.21 -8.42
CA ARG A 88 4.37 6.12 -8.15
C ARG A 88 5.72 6.65 -7.65
N GLN A 89 6.20 7.76 -8.21
CA GLN A 89 7.47 8.37 -7.79
C GLN A 89 7.38 8.89 -6.35
N ILE A 90 6.31 9.60 -6.01
CA ILE A 90 6.08 10.11 -4.67
C ILE A 90 5.93 8.97 -3.66
N THR A 91 5.15 7.94 -3.99
CA THR A 91 5.01 6.72 -3.18
C THR A 91 6.38 6.10 -2.89
N ASN A 92 7.19 5.87 -3.94
CA ASN A 92 8.50 5.26 -3.77
C ASN A 92 9.41 6.12 -2.90
N LYS A 93 9.52 7.42 -3.20
CA LYS A 93 10.36 8.36 -2.46
C LYS A 93 9.97 8.41 -0.98
N TRP A 94 8.68 8.54 -0.68
CA TRP A 94 8.23 8.66 0.70
C TRP A 94 8.41 7.37 1.50
N LEU A 95 8.19 6.20 0.90
CA LEU A 95 8.53 4.91 1.54
C LEU A 95 10.02 4.83 1.91
N GLN A 96 10.92 5.27 1.02
CA GLN A 96 12.36 5.30 1.31
C GLN A 96 12.70 6.30 2.42
N GLU A 97 12.07 7.48 2.44
CA GLU A 97 12.25 8.46 3.52
C GLU A 97 11.80 7.92 4.88
N ILE A 98 10.69 7.16 4.93
CA ILE A 98 10.23 6.51 6.16
C ILE A 98 11.24 5.44 6.59
N ALA A 99 11.66 4.56 5.67
CA ALA A 99 12.64 3.51 5.97
C ALA A 99 13.99 4.08 6.45
N ALA A 100 14.42 5.23 5.94
CA ALA A 100 15.65 5.89 6.37
C ALA A 100 15.56 6.51 7.77
N LYS A 101 14.36 6.94 8.20
CA LYS A 101 14.14 7.59 9.51
C LYS A 101 13.83 6.60 10.62
N GLU A 102 13.14 5.52 10.29
CA GLU A 102 12.59 4.56 11.25
C GLU A 102 13.43 3.29 11.24
N THR A 103 14.33 3.13 12.22
CA THR A 103 15.22 1.96 12.34
C THR A 103 14.46 0.63 12.49
N SER A 104 13.19 0.68 12.88
CA SER A 104 12.31 -0.48 13.02
C SER A 104 11.60 -0.90 11.73
N CYS A 105 11.75 -0.13 10.64
CA CYS A 105 11.13 -0.41 9.35
C CYS A 105 12.16 -1.00 8.39
N HIS A 106 11.90 -2.21 7.90
CA HIS A 106 12.74 -2.88 6.90
C HIS A 106 11.95 -3.10 5.62
N PHE A 107 11.47 -2.01 5.02
CA PHE A 107 10.75 -2.12 3.75
C PHE A 107 11.66 -2.71 2.67
N PRO A 108 11.19 -3.72 1.90
CA PRO A 108 11.96 -4.24 0.79
C PRO A 108 12.22 -3.13 -0.21
N ARG A 109 13.45 -3.08 -0.74
CA ARG A 109 13.84 -2.06 -1.72
C ARG A 109 13.08 -2.32 -3.02
N VAL A 110 12.06 -1.52 -3.25
CA VAL A 110 11.30 -1.51 -4.50
C VAL A 110 11.69 -0.32 -5.35
N VAL A 111 11.69 -0.51 -6.66
CA VAL A 111 11.85 0.58 -7.65
C VAL A 111 10.49 0.98 -8.19
N PRO A 112 10.29 2.23 -8.67
CA PRO A 112 8.99 2.70 -9.14
C PRO A 112 8.31 1.82 -10.20
N ILE A 113 9.10 1.13 -11.04
CA ILE A 113 8.60 0.22 -12.08
C ILE A 113 7.86 -1.00 -11.51
N TYR A 114 8.14 -1.41 -10.27
CA TYR A 114 7.42 -2.51 -9.61
C TYR A 114 5.96 -2.14 -9.35
N PHE A 115 5.66 -0.84 -9.17
CA PHE A 115 4.28 -0.36 -9.01
C PHE A 115 3.56 -0.15 -10.35
N GLN A 116 4.27 -0.17 -11.47
CA GLN A 116 3.65 -0.08 -12.80
C GLN A 116 3.14 -1.44 -13.26
N HIS A 117 3.91 -2.50 -12.98
CA HIS A 117 3.57 -3.86 -13.40
C HIS A 117 3.06 -4.73 -12.25
N PHE A 118 3.11 -4.24 -11.01
CA PHE A 118 2.85 -5.02 -9.79
C PHE A 118 3.68 -6.30 -9.70
N THR A 119 4.92 -6.23 -10.20
CA THR A 119 5.86 -7.35 -10.28
C THR A 119 7.20 -7.01 -9.62
N PRO A 120 7.80 -7.95 -8.85
CA PRO A 120 7.24 -9.24 -8.44
C PRO A 120 6.09 -9.08 -7.42
N GLU A 121 4.98 -9.79 -7.61
CA GLU A 121 3.76 -9.67 -6.79
C GLU A 121 4.05 -9.90 -5.29
N VAL A 122 4.87 -10.90 -4.98
CA VAL A 122 5.30 -11.24 -3.61
C VAL A 122 6.03 -10.07 -2.96
N THR A 123 6.93 -9.41 -3.69
CA THR A 123 7.69 -8.25 -3.18
C THR A 123 6.77 -7.07 -2.90
N VAL A 124 5.82 -6.81 -3.79
CA VAL A 124 4.82 -5.75 -3.58
C VAL A 124 3.95 -6.09 -2.37
N CYS A 125 3.46 -7.32 -2.23
CA CYS A 125 2.66 -7.71 -1.08
C CYS A 125 3.46 -7.63 0.24
N HIS A 126 4.73 -8.02 0.25
CA HIS A 126 5.59 -7.91 1.43
C HIS A 126 5.76 -6.46 1.85
N LEU A 127 6.03 -5.57 0.88
CA LEU A 127 6.12 -4.14 1.13
C LEU A 127 4.85 -3.58 1.78
N TYR A 128 3.68 -3.90 1.22
CA TYR A 128 2.41 -3.39 1.76
C TYR A 128 2.04 -4.01 3.10
N LEU A 129 2.43 -5.26 3.34
CA LEU A 129 2.28 -5.89 4.64
C LEU A 129 3.13 -5.14 5.68
N ASP A 130 4.41 -4.91 5.42
CA ASP A 130 5.29 -4.16 6.32
C ASP A 130 4.80 -2.73 6.53
N PHE A 131 4.38 -2.07 5.45
CA PHE A 131 3.90 -0.69 5.52
C PHE A 131 2.58 -0.58 6.29
N SER A 132 1.64 -1.51 6.11
CA SER A 132 0.40 -1.55 6.88
C SER A 132 0.63 -1.84 8.36
N ASN A 133 1.60 -2.71 8.69
CA ASN A 133 2.03 -2.94 10.07
C ASN A 133 2.62 -1.67 10.71
N TYR A 134 3.46 -0.93 9.97
CA TYR A 134 3.96 0.36 10.40
C TYR A 134 2.83 1.35 10.69
N CYS A 135 1.85 1.44 9.77
CA CYS A 135 0.68 2.30 9.92
C CYS A 135 -0.14 1.93 11.17
N LEU A 136 -0.37 0.64 11.42
CA LEU A 136 -1.07 0.18 12.63
C LEU A 136 -0.36 0.58 13.91
N ARG A 137 0.97 0.43 13.97
CA ARG A 137 1.77 0.85 15.14
C ARG A 137 1.63 2.34 15.39
N LYS A 138 1.73 3.17 14.34
CA LYS A 138 1.52 4.62 14.46
C LYS A 138 0.08 4.99 14.82
N HIS A 139 -0.90 4.20 14.38
CA HIS A 139 -2.32 4.44 14.69
C HIS A 139 -2.65 4.14 16.15
N ILE A 140 -2.05 3.10 16.74
CA ILE A 140 -2.25 2.70 18.15
C ILE A 140 -1.50 3.63 19.12
N GLN A 141 -0.37 4.21 18.70
CA GLN A 141 0.45 5.11 19.53
C GLN A 141 -0.05 6.56 19.58
N ARG A 142 -1.15 6.88 18.90
CA ARG A 142 -1.81 8.19 18.94
C ARG A 142 -2.91 8.21 19.98
#